data_AF-A0A7J8WHJ9-F1
#
_entry.id   AF-A0A7J8WHJ9-F1
#
_cell.length_a   1.000
_cell.length_b   1.000
_cell.length_c   1.000
_cell.angle_alpha   90.00
_cell.angle_beta   90.00
_cell.angle_gamma   90.00
#
_symmetry.space_group_name_H-M   'P 1'
#
loop_
_entity.id
_entity.type
_entity.pdbx_description
1 polymer ?
#
loop_
_entity_poly.entity_id
_entity_poly.type
_entity_poly.pdbx_seq_one_letter_code
_entity_poly.pdbx_strand_id
1 'polypeptide(L)' 'MKKIEDNNTLVFIVDIRADKKKIKDAVKKMYDIQAKKVNTLIR' A
#
# COMPACT_ATOMS: atom_id res chain seq x y z
N MET A 1 0.14 11.69 -8.77
CA MET A 1 1.15 10.93 -9.53
C MET A 1 2.56 11.11 -9.02
N LYS A 2 2.99 12.32 -8.58
CA LYS A 2 4.34 12.55 -8.01
C LYS A 2 4.89 11.44 -7.09
N LYS A 3 4.09 10.90 -6.17
CA LYS A 3 4.54 9.81 -5.27
C LYS A 3 4.85 8.47 -5.98
N ILE A 4 4.23 8.20 -7.13
CA ILE A 4 4.47 7.02 -7.95
C ILE A 4 5.78 7.19 -8.71
N GLU A 5 6.03 8.36 -9.28
CA GLU A 5 7.22 8.65 -10.09
C GLU A 5 8.47 8.88 -9.21
N ASP A 6 8.38 9.74 -8.20
CA ASP A 6 9.55 10.19 -7.43
C ASP A 6 10.01 9.14 -6.40
N ASN A 7 9.06 8.41 -5.79
CA ASN A 7 9.34 7.50 -4.67
C ASN A 7 9.02 6.03 -4.97
N ASN A 8 8.46 5.74 -6.15
CA ASN A 8 7.92 4.42 -6.49
C ASN A 8 6.93 3.90 -5.41
N THR A 9 6.05 4.79 -4.94
CA THR A 9 5.05 4.47 -3.91
C THR A 9 3.63 4.54 -4.47
N LEU A 10 2.89 3.45 -4.28
CA LEU A 10 1.47 3.36 -4.59
C LEU A 10 0.64 3.79 -3.38
N VAL A 11 -0.38 4.62 -3.63
CA VAL A 11 -1.30 5.11 -2.59
C VAL A 11 -2.66 4.44 -2.81
N PHE A 12 -3.15 3.75 -1.79
CA PHE A 12 -4.43 3.06 -1.81
C PHE A 12 -5.35 3.61 -0.72
N ILE A 13 -6.65 3.58 -0.97
CA ILE A 13 -7.68 3.73 0.06
C ILE A 13 -8.00 2.34 0.58
N VAL A 14 -8.00 2.17 1.89
CA VAL A 14 -8.20 0.88 2.56
C VAL A 14 -9.20 1.05 3.71
N ASP A 15 -9.72 -0.07 4.21
CA ASP A 15 -10.56 -0.09 5.40
C ASP A 15 -9.80 0.42 6.64
N ILE A 16 -10.49 1.17 7.52
CA ILE A 16 -9.88 1.78 8.71
C ILE A 16 -9.33 0.76 9.72
N ARG A 17 -9.84 -0.48 9.69
CA ARG A 17 -9.39 -1.60 10.55
C ARG A 17 -8.32 -2.46 9.89
N ALA A 18 -7.80 -2.08 8.72
CA ALA A 18 -6.80 -2.86 8.01
C ALA A 18 -5.39 -2.68 8.60
N ASP A 19 -4.78 -3.79 9.01
CA ASP A 19 -3.39 -3.82 9.46
C ASP A 19 -2.41 -3.80 8.28
N LYS A 20 -1.20 -3.28 8.50
CA LYS A 20 -0.15 -3.22 7.47
C LYS A 20 0.20 -4.57 6.84
N LYS A 21 0.10 -5.67 7.61
CA LYS A 21 0.33 -7.04 7.09
C LYS A 21 -0.76 -7.45 6.10
N LYS A 22 -2.04 -7.27 6.48
CA LYS A 22 -3.19 -7.56 5.61
C LYS A 22 -3.12 -6.75 4.32
N ILE A 23 -2.76 -5.47 4.42
CA ILE A 23 -2.58 -4.60 3.24
C ILE A 23 -1.46 -5.14 2.34
N LYS A 24 -0.31 -5.53 2.92
CA LYS A 24 0.81 -6.09 2.15
C LYS A 24 0.42 -7.36 1.39
N ASP A 25 -0.28 -8.27 2.05
CA ASP A 25 -0.69 -9.55 1.45
C ASP A 25 -1.78 -9.34 0.39
N ALA A 26 -2.73 -8.44 0.62
CA ALA A 26 -3.76 -8.09 -0.34
C ALA A 26 -3.18 -7.43 -1.60
N VAL A 27 -2.23 -6.49 -1.45
CA VAL A 27 -1.55 -5.85 -2.57
C VAL A 27 -0.73 -6.88 -3.38
N LYS A 28 -0.05 -7.81 -2.69
CA LYS A 28 0.64 -8.91 -3.37
C LYS A 28 -0.33 -9.81 -4.12
N LYS A 29 -1.49 -10.15 -3.55
CA LYS A 29 -2.46 -11.04 -4.22
C LYS A 29 -3.16 -10.38 -5.41
N MET A 30 -3.51 -9.10 -5.31
CA MET A 30 -4.27 -8.40 -6.36
C MET A 30 -3.39 -7.98 -7.55
N TYR A 31 -2.15 -7.56 -7.27
CA TYR A 31 -1.30 -6.93 -8.28
C TYR A 31 0.04 -7.65 -8.49
N ASP A 32 0.32 -8.73 -7.75
CA ASP A 32 1.60 -9.45 -7.72
C ASP A 32 2.81 -8.54 -7.38
N ILE A 33 2.57 -7.50 -6.57
CA ILE A 33 3.60 -6.54 -6.18
C ILE A 33 4.15 -6.88 -4.79
N GLN A 34 5.47 -6.98 -4.68
CA GLN A 34 6.15 -7.12 -3.40
C GLN A 34 6.46 -5.75 -2.77
N ALA A 35 5.72 -5.37 -1.73
CA ALA A 35 5.98 -4.12 -1.01
C ALA A 35 7.19 -4.24 -0.06
N LYS A 36 8.17 -3.33 -0.20
CA LYS A 36 9.32 -3.20 0.72
C LYS A 36 8.90 -2.64 2.08
N LYS A 37 8.08 -1.59 2.10
CA LYS A 37 7.57 -0.92 3.30
C LYS A 37 6.15 -0.43 3.06
N VAL A 38 5.28 -0.56 4.07
CA VAL A 38 3.90 -0.07 4.03
C VAL A 38 3.73 1.02 5.09
N ASN A 39 3.30 2.19 4.64
CA ASN A 39 2.93 3.32 5.51
C ASN A 39 1.42 3.53 5.40
N THR A 40 0.78 3.80 6.54
CA THR A 40 -0.67 4.04 6.63
C THR A 40 -0.88 5.40 7.29
N LEU A 41 -1.91 6.11 6.83
CA LEU A 41 -2.36 7.38 7.41
C LEU A 41 -3.88 7.28 7.53
N ILE A 42 -4.42 7.60 8.70
CA ILE A 42 -5.86 7.82 8.89
C ILE A 42 -6.08 9.31 8.68
N ARG A 43 -7.01 9.66 7.79
CA ARG A 43 -7.41 11.04 7.52
C ARG A 43 -8.81 11.29 8.06
#